data_AF-A0A931FY04-F1
#
_entry.id   AF-A0A931FY04-F1
#
_cell.length_a   1.000
_cell.length_b   1.000
_cell.length_c   1.000
_cell.angle_alpha   90.00
_cell.angle_beta   90.00
_cell.angle_gamma   90.00
#
_symmetry.space_group_name_H-M   'P 1'
#
loop_
_entity.id
_entity.type
_entity.pdbx_description
1 polymer ?
#
loop_
_entity_poly.entity_id
_entity_poly.type
_entity_poly.pdbx_seq_one_letter_code
_entity_poly.pdbx_strand_id
1 'polypeptide(L)'
;MSLPDLTTYAPHRSTPDADFEGTAVPGLHADFFRRPDGDRIASVGRYSYRGREVLIAWGYVDEQHCRRHAVHDPTRGWQPVVEGCPDVRIVRAGDEVVGLEVRTPEGEWLRAGELTPGR
;
A
#
# COMPACT_ATOMS: atom_id res chain seq x y z
N MET A 1 6.35 -5.23 16.15
CA MET A 1 5.61 -3.99 15.84
C MET A 1 4.35 -4.38 15.08
N SER A 2 3.25 -3.68 15.30
CA SER A 2 1.95 -3.99 14.69
C SER A 2 1.62 -3.02 13.56
N LEU A 3 0.63 -3.37 12.76
CA LEU A 3 -0.03 -2.45 11.84
C LEU A 3 -0.59 -1.22 12.60
N PRO A 4 -0.71 -0.06 11.94
CA PRO A 4 -1.37 1.09 12.55
C PRO A 4 -2.86 0.82 12.77
N ASP A 5 -3.35 1.13 13.97
CA ASP A 5 -4.78 1.12 14.27
C ASP A 5 -5.45 2.36 13.67
N LEU A 6 -6.09 2.18 12.52
CA LEU A 6 -6.75 3.24 11.76
C LEU A 6 -7.92 3.89 12.51
N THR A 7 -8.49 3.25 13.54
CA THR A 7 -9.58 3.85 14.34
C THR A 7 -9.12 5.07 15.13
N THR A 8 -7.81 5.19 15.35
CA THR A 8 -7.21 6.35 16.02
C THR A 8 -6.91 7.50 15.05
N TYR A 9 -7.09 7.31 13.74
CA TYR A 9 -6.81 8.30 12.71
C TYR A 9 -8.10 8.89 12.13
N ALA A 10 -8.03 10.14 11.70
CA ALA A 10 -9.08 10.75 10.91
C ALA A 10 -8.85 10.47 9.41
N PRO A 11 -9.89 10.13 8.63
CA PRO A 11 -9.81 10.13 7.17
C PRO A 11 -9.40 11.50 6.67
N HIS A 12 -8.42 11.54 5.76
CA HIS A 12 -7.90 12.79 5.22
C HIS A 12 -8.25 12.97 3.75
N ARG A 13 -7.98 11.97 2.91
CA ARG A 13 -8.31 11.98 1.48
C ARG A 13 -8.39 10.55 0.94
N SER A 14 -9.14 10.39 -0.14
CA SER A 14 -9.20 9.14 -0.91
C SER A 14 -8.95 9.44 -2.38
N THR A 15 -8.16 8.60 -3.03
CA THR A 15 -7.79 8.74 -4.44
C THR A 15 -8.12 7.45 -5.18
N PRO A 16 -9.19 7.43 -6.01
CA PRO A 16 -9.42 6.36 -6.95
C PRO A 16 -8.41 6.43 -8.10
N ASP A 17 -8.12 5.30 -8.73
CA ASP A 17 -7.11 5.14 -9.79
C ASP A 17 -5.80 5.84 -9.44
N ALA A 18 -5.35 5.61 -8.19
CA ALA A 18 -4.15 6.21 -7.66
C ALA A 18 -2.94 5.91 -8.55
N ASP A 19 -2.03 6.88 -8.64
CA ASP A 19 -0.80 6.70 -9.38
C ASP A 19 0.30 6.08 -8.53
N PHE A 20 1.18 5.35 -9.21
CA PHE A 20 2.49 4.97 -8.69
C PHE A 20 3.55 5.59 -9.59
N GLU A 21 4.42 6.42 -9.01
CA GLU A 21 5.46 7.18 -9.73
C GLU A 21 4.91 7.95 -10.95
N GLY A 22 3.74 8.58 -10.81
CA GLY A 22 3.11 9.36 -11.88
C GLY A 22 2.38 8.53 -12.95
N THR A 23 2.35 7.20 -12.82
CA THR A 23 1.53 6.33 -13.68
C THR A 23 0.26 5.91 -12.94
N ALA A 24 -0.90 6.36 -13.43
CA ALA A 24 -2.19 5.92 -12.92
C ALA A 24 -2.34 4.39 -13.07
N VAL A 25 -2.81 3.72 -12.01
CA VAL A 25 -3.08 2.28 -12.02
C VAL A 25 -4.60 2.07 -11.91
N PRO A 26 -5.30 1.75 -13.01
CA PRO A 26 -6.75 1.56 -12.98
C PRO A 26 -7.18 0.48 -11.99
N GLY A 27 -8.08 0.84 -11.06
CA GLY A 27 -8.57 -0.01 -9.99
C GLY A 27 -7.73 0.03 -8.70
N LEU A 28 -6.63 0.78 -8.67
CA LEU A 28 -5.90 1.06 -7.42
C LEU A 28 -6.58 2.22 -6.69
N HIS A 29 -6.99 1.98 -5.44
CA HIS A 29 -7.60 2.98 -4.57
C HIS A 29 -6.70 3.21 -3.36
N ALA A 30 -6.40 4.47 -3.08
CA ALA A 30 -5.57 4.87 -1.95
C ALA A 30 -6.37 5.73 -0.96
N ASP A 31 -6.51 5.25 0.28
CA ASP A 31 -7.08 5.99 1.39
C ASP A 31 -5.98 6.49 2.31
N PHE A 32 -5.97 7.80 2.58
CA PHE A 32 -4.99 8.43 3.43
C PHE A 32 -5.64 8.91 4.72
N PHE A 33 -5.00 8.61 5.83
CA PHE A 33 -5.44 8.92 7.19
C PHE A 33 -4.38 9.71 7.92
N ARG A 34 -4.78 10.61 8.82
CA ARG A 34 -3.87 11.43 9.60
C ARG A 34 -4.28 11.49 11.06
N ARG A 35 -3.29 11.64 11.93
CA ARG A 35 -3.47 11.84 13.36
C ARG A 35 -2.36 12.75 13.90
N PRO A 36 -2.66 13.69 14.80
CA PRO A 36 -1.63 14.37 15.58
C PRO A 36 -0.80 13.36 16.38
N ASP A 37 0.50 13.59 16.48
CA ASP A 37 1.46 12.79 17.25
C ASP A 37 2.54 13.72 17.84
N GLY A 38 2.22 14.33 18.98
CA GLY A 38 3.01 15.43 19.55
C GLY A 38 3.06 16.62 18.60
N ASP A 39 4.27 17.06 18.27
CA ASP A 39 4.52 18.17 17.33
C ASP A 39 4.49 17.73 15.85
N ARG A 40 4.21 16.46 15.58
CA ARG A 40 4.19 15.88 14.22
C ARG A 40 2.81 15.38 13.85
N ILE A 41 2.63 15.08 12.57
CA ILE A 41 1.40 14.48 12.04
C ILE A 41 1.74 13.11 11.49
N ALA A 42 1.28 12.06 12.17
CA ALA A 42 1.35 10.70 11.66
C ALA A 42 0.41 10.56 10.46
N SER A 43 0.89 9.90 9.41
CA SER A 43 0.16 9.68 8.16
C SER A 43 0.22 8.21 7.77
N VAL A 44 -0.92 7.66 7.35
CA VAL A 44 -1.05 6.29 6.88
C VAL A 44 -1.73 6.28 5.51
N GLY A 45 -1.17 5.58 4.54
CA GLY A 45 -1.81 5.25 3.27
C GLY A 45 -2.17 3.78 3.23
N ARG A 46 -3.47 3.47 3.07
CA ARG A 46 -3.99 2.13 2.82
C ARG A 46 -4.34 2.00 1.35
N TYR A 47 -3.81 0.98 0.70
CA TYR A 47 -3.98 0.78 -0.74
C TYR A 47 -4.75 -0.52 -0.98
N SER A 48 -5.76 -0.42 -1.82
CA SER A 48 -6.55 -1.56 -2.27
C SER A 48 -6.61 -1.59 -3.79
N TYR A 49 -6.59 -2.78 -4.37
CA TYR A 49 -6.72 -2.98 -5.81
C TYR A 49 -7.98 -3.79 -6.09
N ARG A 50 -8.91 -3.21 -6.85
CA ARG A 50 -10.21 -3.80 -7.19
C ARG A 50 -10.95 -4.32 -5.94
N GLY A 51 -10.90 -3.53 -4.86
CA GLY A 51 -11.56 -3.81 -3.59
C GLY A 51 -10.82 -4.78 -2.65
N ARG A 52 -9.62 -5.25 -3.02
CA ARG A 52 -8.78 -6.12 -2.16
C ARG A 52 -7.62 -5.33 -1.59
N GLU A 53 -7.35 -5.46 -0.30
CA GLU A 53 -6.18 -4.83 0.31
C GLU A 53 -4.88 -5.37 -0.29
N VAL A 54 -3.92 -4.47 -0.52
CA VAL A 54 -2.64 -4.81 -1.14
C VAL A 54 -1.48 -4.42 -0.25
N LEU A 55 -1.45 -3.18 0.24
CA LEU A 55 -0.41 -2.71 1.14
C LEU A 55 -0.91 -1.58 2.04
N ILE A 56 -0.21 -1.37 3.14
CA ILE A 56 -0.36 -0.20 3.99
C ILE A 56 1.03 0.36 4.28
N ALA A 57 1.19 1.67 4.14
CA ALA A 57 2.45 2.36 4.38
C ALA A 57 2.21 3.56 5.29
N TRP A 58 3.15 3.85 6.19
CA TRP A 58 2.99 4.94 7.15
C TRP A 58 4.31 5.57 7.56
N GLY A 59 4.19 6.76 8.11
CA GLY A 59 5.29 7.61 8.57
C GLY A 59 4.70 8.93 9.05
N TYR A 60 5.41 10.02 8.80
CA TYR A 60 4.94 11.36 9.13
C TYR A 60 4.81 12.23 7.88
N VAL A 61 3.92 13.22 7.93
CA VAL A 61 3.65 14.13 6.78
C VAL A 61 4.88 14.96 6.37
N ASP A 62 5.79 15.21 7.31
CA ASP A 62 7.05 15.94 7.10
C ASP A 62 8.19 15.05 6.54
N GLU A 63 7.94 13.75 6.33
CA GLU A 63 8.91 12.81 5.76
C GLU A 63 8.68 12.64 4.25
N GLN A 64 9.77 12.67 3.46
CA GLN A 64 9.70 12.42 2.01
C GLN A 64 9.38 10.96 1.67
N HIS A 65 9.75 10.04 2.56
CA HIS A 65 9.58 8.60 2.36
C HIS A 65 8.76 7.98 3.49
N CYS A 66 8.03 6.92 3.16
CA CYS A 66 7.35 6.12 4.17
C CYS A 66 8.39 5.54 5.13
N ARG A 67 8.11 5.61 6.42
CA ARG A 67 8.98 5.06 7.45
C ARG A 67 8.86 3.54 7.51
N ARG A 68 7.65 3.02 7.28
CA ARG A 68 7.33 1.60 7.35
C ARG A 68 6.21 1.24 6.39
N HIS A 69 6.12 -0.05 6.08
CA HIS A 69 5.00 -0.62 5.36
C HIS A 69 4.74 -2.07 5.78
N ALA A 70 3.60 -2.59 5.35
CA ALA A 70 3.27 -4.00 5.35
C ALA A 70 2.48 -4.33 4.07
N VAL A 71 2.63 -5.56 3.58
CA VAL A 71 1.96 -6.07 2.37
C VAL A 71 0.90 -7.07 2.78
N HIS A 72 -0.25 -7.03 2.11
CA HIS A 72 -1.33 -7.98 2.32
C HIS A 72 -1.25 -9.11 1.29
N ASP A 73 -0.87 -10.30 1.75
CA ASP A 73 -0.96 -11.52 0.97
C ASP A 73 -2.42 -12.02 0.98
N PRO A 74 -3.03 -12.33 -0.16
CA PRO A 74 -4.44 -12.73 -0.22
C PRO A 74 -4.73 -14.09 0.45
N THR A 75 -3.71 -14.92 0.68
CA THR A 75 -3.79 -16.24 1.31
C THR A 75 -3.33 -16.21 2.77
N ARG A 76 -2.23 -15.49 3.04
CA ARG A 76 -1.56 -15.45 4.35
C ARG A 76 -1.96 -14.22 5.18
N GLY A 77 -2.68 -13.27 4.60
CA GLY A 77 -3.06 -12.01 5.24
C GLY A 77 -1.89 -11.01 5.29
N TRP A 78 -1.97 -10.07 6.24
CA TRP A 78 -0.92 -9.08 6.45
C TRP A 78 0.43 -9.72 6.83
N GLN A 79 1.43 -9.46 5.98
CA GLN A 79 2.81 -9.86 6.19
C GLN A 79 3.48 -8.98 7.26
N PRO A 80 4.64 -9.41 7.80
CA PRO A 80 5.39 -8.62 8.77
C PRO A 80 5.69 -7.19 8.31
N VAL A 81 5.78 -6.28 9.29
CA VAL A 81 6.12 -4.87 9.06
C VAL A 81 7.59 -4.73 8.68
N VAL A 82 7.86 -3.96 7.63
CA VAL A 82 9.21 -3.65 7.11
C VAL A 82 9.46 -2.15 7.16
N GLU A 83 10.72 -1.75 7.34
CA GLU A 83 11.14 -0.34 7.28
C GLU A 83 11.28 0.16 5.84
N GLY A 84 10.99 1.44 5.63
CA GLY A 84 11.03 2.09 4.32
C GLY A 84 9.75 1.94 3.50
N CYS A 85 9.82 2.42 2.25
CA CYS A 85 8.74 2.34 1.27
C CYS A 85 8.56 0.91 0.74
N PRO A 86 7.32 0.54 0.35
CA PRO A 86 7.09 -0.71 -0.36
C PRO A 86 7.74 -0.68 -1.75
N ASP A 87 8.28 -1.83 -2.17
CA ASP A 87 8.69 -2.08 -3.54
C ASP A 87 7.44 -2.45 -4.38
N VAL A 88 7.10 -1.62 -5.37
CA VAL A 88 5.94 -1.84 -6.26
C VAL A 88 6.40 -1.83 -7.71
N ARG A 89 5.79 -2.70 -8.53
CA ARG A 89 5.98 -2.73 -9.97
C ARG A 89 4.63 -2.66 -10.68
N ILE A 90 4.59 -1.90 -11.77
CA ILE A 90 3.40 -1.81 -12.61
C ILE A 90 3.43 -2.94 -13.64
N VAL A 91 2.33 -3.68 -13.74
CA VAL A 91 2.17 -4.73 -14.74
C VAL A 91 1.51 -4.14 -15.98
N ARG A 92 2.14 -4.35 -17.14
CA ARG A 92 1.66 -3.84 -18.42
C ARG A 92 1.40 -4.96 -19.43
N ALA A 93 0.39 -4.78 -20.28
CA ALA A 93 0.15 -5.57 -21.47
C ALA A 93 0.27 -4.65 -22.70
N GLY A 94 1.45 -4.64 -23.33
CA GLY A 94 1.79 -3.57 -24.27
C GLY A 94 1.90 -2.23 -23.55
N ASP A 95 1.18 -1.22 -24.04
CA ASP A 95 1.16 0.12 -23.43
C ASP A 95 0.12 0.26 -22.30
N GLU A 96 -0.79 -0.71 -22.17
CA GLU A 96 -1.88 -0.69 -21.19
C GLU A 96 -1.40 -1.13 -19.80
N VAL A 97 -1.75 -0.38 -18.76
CA VAL A 97 -1.54 -0.76 -17.36
C VAL A 97 -2.65 -1.73 -16.94
N VAL A 98 -2.29 -2.97 -16.65
CA VAL A 98 -3.23 -4.06 -16.30
C VAL A 98 -3.21 -4.44 -14.82
N GLY A 99 -2.30 -3.87 -14.03
CA GLY A 99 -2.28 -4.03 -12.59
C GLY A 99 -0.96 -3.63 -11.95
N LEU A 100 -0.72 -4.15 -10.74
CA LEU A 100 0.52 -3.95 -9.99
C LEU A 100 0.96 -5.24 -9.29
N GLU A 101 2.24 -5.32 -8.99
CA GLU A 101 2.85 -6.30 -8.11
C GLU A 101 3.52 -5.58 -6.94
N VAL A 102 3.49 -6.20 -5.76
CA VAL A 102 4.12 -5.67 -4.56
C VAL A 102 5.05 -6.72 -3.99
N ARG A 103 6.25 -6.31 -3.60
CA ARG A 103 7.25 -7.22 -3.03
C ARG A 103 6.97 -7.49 -1.56
N THR A 104 6.95 -8.75 -1.20
CA THR A 104 6.88 -9.21 0.20
C THR A 104 8.20 -8.99 0.92
N PRO A 105 8.19 -9.02 2.27
CA PRO A 105 9.42 -9.02 3.08
C PRO A 105 10.40 -10.15 2.72
N GLU A 106 9.88 -11.29 2.29
CA GLU A 106 10.63 -12.47 1.87
C GLU A 106 11.22 -12.33 0.45
N GLY A 107 10.87 -11.25 -0.26
CA GLY A 107 11.38 -10.93 -1.58
C GLY A 107 10.56 -11.47 -2.75
N GLU A 108 9.44 -12.16 -2.49
CA GLU A 108 8.48 -12.63 -3.49
C GLU A 108 7.62 -11.48 -4.03
N TRP A 109 7.29 -11.49 -5.32
CA TRP A 109 6.39 -10.52 -5.94
C TRP A 109 4.97 -11.06 -5.95
N LEU A 110 4.03 -10.35 -5.31
CA LEU A 110 2.62 -10.69 -5.28
C LEU A 110 1.84 -9.82 -6.24
N ARG A 111 1.12 -10.44 -7.17
CA ARG A 111 0.25 -9.73 -8.10
C ARG A 111 -1.06 -9.32 -7.43
N ALA A 112 -1.33 -8.02 -7.41
CA ALA A 112 -2.52 -7.50 -6.80
C ALA A 112 -3.78 -8.02 -7.52
N GLY A 113 -4.72 -8.57 -6.75
CA GLY A 113 -6.00 -9.04 -7.27
C GLY A 113 -6.01 -10.47 -7.82
N GLU A 114 -4.85 -11.13 -7.92
CA GLU A 114 -4.81 -12.58 -8.20
C GLU A 114 -4.79 -13.35 -6.88
N LEU A 115 -5.65 -14.36 -6.76
CA LEU A 115 -5.43 -15.46 -5.84
C LEU A 115 -4.37 -16.32 -6.51
N THR A 116 -3.10 -16.19 -6.15
CA THR A 116 -2.09 -17.14 -6.63
C THR A 116 -2.53 -18.52 -6.13
N PRO A 117 -2.97 -19.46 -6.99
CA PRO A 117 -3.22 -20.81 -6.53
C PRO A 117 -1.85 -21.37 -6.14
N GLY A 118 -1.74 -21.91 -4.93
CA GLY A 118 -0.53 -22.56 -4.45
C GLY A 118 0.01 -23.50 -5.52
N ARG A 119 1.31 -23.35 -5.80
CA ARG A 119 2.09 -24.26 -6.64
C ARG A 119 2.11 -25.66 -6.03
#